data_AF-B0ENE2-F1
#
_entry.id   AF-B0ENE2-F1
#
_cell.length_a   1.000
_cell.length_b   1.000
_cell.length_c   1.000
_cell.angle_alpha   90.00
_cell.angle_beta   90.00
_cell.angle_gamma   90.00
#
_symmetry.space_group_name_H-M   'P 1'
#
loop_
_entity.id
_entity.type
_entity.pdbx_description
1 polymer ?
#
loop_
_entity_poly.entity_id
_entity_poly.type
_entity_poly.pdbx_seq_one_letter_code
_entity_poly.pdbx_strand_id
1 'polypeptide(L)'
;MNKSKQLDSYSVLIICQYLKTPEDFINIICVCKKLNETLKKFRWNPISIKTKKLFPLIQTQHLYFPTDERIPTIEFYCYDCKITFSRFFFTSNKQKTKFKCIEYTLNDRMKFGNKIPKLIKSFGKELFADSKLEKIIPCSPRPHCSIINNLNNNILNSVNENPQLNHSKHQSVSLNLQPDFLEDSANEPTDQQKEENKKFLQIPSHIQSIGSDCFLNCSSLTFIKLSNEITELGNGAFKNCAKVSHLILSTNITSLPPTLCYGCHSLSQISFPPYLVSIGDNAFAQCTNLVSVQLPQTITSIGSFAFCGCSSLRSVNIPCINKINPYTFSECFSLYQISIPSTVTSIDVCAFKKCTSLTQINLCSSLVKFGDSCFYQCHYRLFKDYILPERCFINYN
;
A
#
# COMPACT_ATOMS: atom_id res chain seq x y z
N MET A 1 -22.58 -44.05 34.18
CA MET A 1 -22.05 -42.73 34.60
C MET A 1 -21.41 -42.05 33.41
N ASN A 2 -22.09 -41.07 32.80
CA ASN A 2 -21.46 -40.21 31.79
C ASN A 2 -20.35 -39.41 32.47
N LYS A 3 -19.08 -39.78 32.25
CA LYS A 3 -17.95 -38.92 32.63
C LYS A 3 -18.16 -37.60 31.89
N SER A 4 -18.52 -36.54 32.61
CA SER A 4 -18.53 -35.19 32.06
C SER A 4 -17.17 -34.96 31.39
N LYS A 5 -17.15 -34.59 30.11
CA LYS A 5 -15.91 -34.23 29.41
C LYS A 5 -15.35 -32.98 30.08
N GLN A 6 -14.49 -33.17 31.07
CA GLN A 6 -13.79 -32.07 31.74
C GLN A 6 -12.70 -31.56 30.79
N LEU A 7 -12.58 -30.24 30.66
CA LEU A 7 -11.48 -29.65 29.92
C LEU A 7 -10.14 -30.03 30.58
N ASP A 8 -9.25 -30.64 29.81
CA ASP A 8 -7.89 -30.88 30.26
C ASP A 8 -7.01 -29.64 30.07
N SER A 9 -5.81 -29.68 30.66
CA SER A 9 -4.90 -28.53 30.62
C SER A 9 -4.42 -28.17 29.21
N TYR A 10 -4.45 -29.12 28.26
CA TYR A 10 -4.00 -28.87 26.87
C TYR A 10 -5.10 -28.19 26.07
N SER A 11 -6.36 -28.59 26.28
CA SER A 11 -7.54 -27.92 25.73
C SER A 11 -7.58 -26.46 26.20
N VAL A 12 -7.24 -26.21 27.45
CA VAL A 12 -7.16 -24.84 28.01
C VAL A 12 -6.02 -24.05 27.38
N LEU A 13 -4.86 -24.65 27.09
CA LEU A 13 -3.77 -23.97 26.37
C LEU A 13 -4.21 -23.49 24.98
N ILE A 14 -5.01 -24.29 24.27
CA ILE A 14 -5.56 -23.89 22.97
C ILE A 14 -6.51 -22.72 23.15
N ILE A 15 -7.41 -22.77 24.13
CA ILE A 15 -8.36 -21.67 24.43
C ILE A 15 -7.61 -20.38 24.79
N CYS A 16 -6.54 -20.49 25.58
CA CYS A 16 -5.72 -19.36 26.00
C CYS A 16 -5.11 -18.58 24.82
N GLN A 17 -5.00 -19.17 23.62
CA GLN A 17 -4.52 -18.47 22.43
C GLN A 17 -5.55 -17.45 21.87
N TYR A 18 -6.82 -17.57 22.27
CA TYR A 18 -7.91 -16.69 21.81
C TYR A 18 -8.25 -15.58 22.81
N LEU A 19 -7.65 -15.60 23.99
CA LEU A 19 -7.83 -14.58 25.02
C LEU A 19 -7.03 -13.32 24.69
N LYS A 20 -7.50 -12.17 25.14
CA LYS A 20 -6.97 -10.87 24.70
C LYS A 20 -6.38 -10.05 25.84
N THR A 21 -6.91 -10.20 27.04
CA THR A 21 -6.56 -9.36 28.19
C THR A 21 -5.94 -10.19 29.30
N PRO A 22 -5.07 -9.61 30.15
CA PRO A 22 -4.58 -10.29 31.34
C PRO A 22 -5.70 -10.82 32.24
N GLU A 23 -6.83 -10.10 32.30
CA GLU A 23 -7.99 -10.46 33.11
C GLU A 23 -8.64 -11.77 32.64
N ASP A 24 -8.66 -12.02 31.33
CA ASP A 24 -9.16 -13.29 30.78
C ASP A 24 -8.38 -14.49 31.34
N PHE A 25 -7.04 -14.36 31.45
CA PHE A 25 -6.19 -15.42 32.00
C PHE A 25 -6.38 -15.57 33.51
N ILE A 26 -6.56 -14.46 34.22
CA ILE A 26 -6.86 -14.45 35.67
C ILE A 26 -8.19 -15.16 35.93
N ASN A 27 -9.22 -14.85 35.15
CA ASN A 27 -10.53 -15.48 35.25
C ASN A 27 -10.45 -17.01 35.06
N ILE A 28 -9.65 -17.48 34.10
CA ILE A 28 -9.45 -18.93 33.88
C ILE A 28 -8.78 -19.61 35.08
N ILE A 29 -7.74 -19.00 35.66
CA ILE A 29 -7.07 -19.61 36.83
C ILE A 29 -7.95 -19.59 38.07
N CYS A 30 -8.86 -18.61 38.19
CA CYS A 30 -9.84 -18.54 39.28
C CYS A 30 -10.86 -19.68 39.24
N VAL A 31 -11.11 -20.32 38.08
CA VAL A 31 -12.08 -21.42 37.96
C VAL A 31 -11.66 -22.65 38.78
N CYS A 32 -10.38 -23.08 38.71
CA CYS A 32 -9.88 -24.11 39.62
C CYS A 32 -8.34 -24.13 39.71
N LYS A 33 -7.82 -24.63 40.86
CA LYS A 33 -6.37 -24.73 41.14
C LYS A 33 -5.58 -25.46 40.05
N LYS A 34 -6.18 -26.46 39.38
CA LYS A 34 -5.54 -27.23 38.29
C LYS A 34 -5.17 -26.35 37.08
N LEU A 35 -5.92 -25.27 36.84
CA LEU A 35 -5.69 -24.36 35.72
C LEU A 35 -4.57 -23.35 35.99
N ASN A 36 -4.21 -23.12 37.26
CA ASN A 36 -3.03 -22.32 37.63
C ASN A 36 -1.73 -22.94 37.09
N GLU A 37 -1.61 -24.26 37.16
CA GLU A 37 -0.46 -24.98 36.58
C GLU A 37 -0.40 -24.88 35.05
N THR A 38 -1.52 -24.58 34.38
CA THR A 38 -1.55 -24.39 32.93
C THR A 38 -0.75 -23.16 32.49
N LEU A 39 -0.79 -22.05 33.25
CA LEU A 39 -0.04 -20.84 32.89
C LEU A 39 1.48 -21.05 32.96
N LYS A 40 1.95 -21.94 33.83
CA LYS A 40 3.36 -22.33 33.93
C LYS A 40 3.84 -23.12 32.70
N LYS A 41 2.93 -23.70 31.90
CA LYS A 41 3.31 -24.45 30.69
C LYS A 41 3.73 -23.53 29.54
N PHE A 42 3.35 -22.26 29.57
CA PHE A 42 3.76 -21.30 28.55
C PHE A 42 5.27 -21.04 28.60
N ARG A 43 5.92 -21.20 27.44
CA ARG A 43 7.33 -20.83 27.21
C ARG A 43 7.47 -19.47 26.53
N TRP A 44 6.35 -18.89 26.13
CA TRP A 44 6.21 -17.57 25.52
C TRP A 44 4.92 -16.91 26.00
N ASN A 45 4.86 -15.58 25.98
CA ASN A 45 3.67 -14.82 26.39
C ASN A 45 2.67 -14.72 25.23
N PRO A 46 1.40 -15.17 25.41
CA PRO A 46 0.36 -15.07 24.37
C PRO A 46 -0.22 -13.65 24.19
N ILE A 47 -0.02 -12.79 25.16
CA ILE A 47 -0.44 -11.38 25.17
C ILE A 47 0.71 -10.48 25.58
N SER A 48 0.62 -9.18 25.32
CA SER A 48 1.62 -8.22 25.81
C SER A 48 1.68 -8.23 27.34
N ILE A 49 2.91 -8.20 27.88
CA ILE A 49 3.18 -8.26 29.32
C ILE A 49 4.31 -7.29 29.69
N LYS A 50 4.21 -6.71 30.89
CA LYS A 50 5.27 -5.89 31.51
C LYS A 50 6.13 -6.67 32.50
N THR A 51 5.63 -7.79 33.02
CA THR A 51 6.31 -8.62 34.02
C THR A 51 6.02 -10.10 33.79
N LYS A 52 6.85 -10.99 34.36
CA LYS A 52 6.65 -12.45 34.30
C LYS A 52 5.57 -12.98 35.25
N LYS A 53 4.83 -12.13 35.97
CA LYS A 53 3.89 -12.58 37.00
C LYS A 53 2.81 -13.53 36.45
N LEU A 54 2.26 -13.22 35.28
CA LEU A 54 1.20 -14.02 34.66
C LEU A 54 1.75 -15.29 33.98
N PHE A 55 2.95 -15.21 33.42
CA PHE A 55 3.62 -16.33 32.74
C PHE A 55 5.04 -16.52 33.28
N PRO A 56 5.21 -17.22 34.42
CA PRO A 56 6.46 -17.22 35.18
C PRO A 56 7.61 -17.96 34.49
N LEU A 57 7.30 -18.97 33.67
CA LEU A 57 8.29 -19.86 33.07
C LEU A 57 8.59 -19.55 31.59
N ILE A 58 8.25 -18.35 31.11
CA ILE A 58 8.58 -17.93 29.76
C ILE A 58 10.09 -17.77 29.57
N GLN A 59 10.54 -18.22 28.41
CA GLN A 59 11.91 -18.15 27.92
C GLN A 59 12.03 -17.20 26.73
N THR A 60 10.94 -17.04 25.97
CA THR A 60 10.85 -16.12 24.83
C THR A 60 9.79 -15.06 25.10
N GLN A 61 10.16 -13.79 25.03
CA GLN A 61 9.20 -12.69 25.05
C GLN A 61 8.80 -12.32 23.62
N HIS A 62 7.52 -12.41 23.32
CA HIS A 62 6.92 -11.85 22.13
C HIS A 62 6.53 -10.40 22.39
N LEU A 63 7.02 -9.50 21.53
CA LEU A 63 6.74 -8.07 21.54
C LEU A 63 5.78 -7.79 20.38
N TYR A 64 4.53 -7.55 20.73
CA TYR A 64 3.42 -7.40 19.78
C TYR A 64 3.22 -5.95 19.36
N PHE A 65 3.69 -4.99 20.17
CA PHE A 65 3.60 -3.56 19.90
C PHE A 65 4.97 -2.89 19.95
N PRO A 66 5.18 -1.78 19.21
CA PRO A 66 6.44 -1.02 19.26
C PRO A 66 6.78 -0.45 20.64
N THR A 67 5.75 -0.25 21.47
CA THR A 67 5.80 0.24 22.86
C THR A 67 6.05 -0.86 23.89
N ASP A 68 6.00 -2.13 23.49
CA ASP A 68 6.27 -3.22 24.43
C ASP A 68 7.74 -3.15 24.88
N GLU A 69 7.92 -3.15 26.19
CA GLU A 69 9.24 -3.11 26.82
C GLU A 69 9.78 -4.52 27.03
N ARG A 70 11.10 -4.66 26.87
CA ARG A 70 11.79 -5.91 27.15
C ARG A 70 11.85 -6.14 28.64
N ILE A 71 11.55 -7.37 29.06
CA ILE A 71 11.79 -7.82 30.44
C ILE A 71 13.22 -8.35 30.51
N PRO A 72 14.17 -7.65 31.19
CA PRO A 72 15.60 -7.94 31.09
C PRO A 72 16.01 -9.36 31.48
N THR A 73 15.22 -10.05 32.31
CA THR A 73 15.47 -11.42 32.78
C THR A 73 15.20 -12.50 31.74
N ILE A 74 14.70 -12.16 30.54
CA ILE A 74 14.32 -13.12 29.51
C ILE A 74 15.48 -13.32 28.52
N GLU A 75 15.72 -14.56 28.12
CA GLU A 75 16.84 -14.93 27.24
C GLU A 75 16.58 -14.58 25.77
N PHE A 76 15.37 -14.85 25.26
CA PHE A 76 15.02 -14.67 23.85
C PHE A 76 13.92 -13.62 23.64
N TYR A 77 14.04 -12.85 22.57
CA TYR A 77 13.03 -11.86 22.18
C TYR A 77 12.57 -12.10 20.74
N CYS A 78 11.26 -12.07 20.52
CA CYS A 78 10.65 -12.12 19.20
C CYS A 78 9.84 -10.84 18.98
N TYR A 79 10.29 -10.01 18.04
CA TYR A 79 9.55 -8.84 17.59
C TYR A 79 8.53 -9.27 16.56
N ASP A 80 7.29 -9.37 17.01
CA ASP A 80 6.13 -9.69 16.18
C ASP A 80 5.54 -8.42 15.55
N CYS A 81 5.78 -7.27 16.18
CA CYS A 81 5.53 -5.97 15.58
C CYS A 81 6.52 -5.60 14.46
N LYS A 82 6.12 -4.62 13.67
CA LYS A 82 6.96 -3.98 12.67
C LYS A 82 8.03 -3.11 13.35
N ILE A 83 9.28 -3.25 12.93
CA ILE A 83 10.44 -2.52 13.48
C ILE A 83 11.21 -1.81 12.37
N THR A 84 11.65 -0.57 12.61
CA THR A 84 12.44 0.18 11.63
C THR A 84 13.84 -0.40 11.46
N PHE A 85 14.42 -0.24 10.28
CA PHE A 85 15.75 -0.74 9.97
C PHE A 85 16.82 -0.14 10.87
N SER A 86 16.76 1.17 11.17
CA SER A 86 17.63 1.82 12.16
C SER A 86 17.56 1.11 13.51
N ARG A 87 16.36 0.84 14.03
CA ARG A 87 16.20 0.18 15.33
C ARG A 87 16.77 -1.24 15.29
N PHE A 88 16.52 -1.99 14.21
CA PHE A 88 17.16 -3.29 13.99
C PHE A 88 18.69 -3.19 14.02
N PHE A 89 19.27 -2.27 13.25
CA PHE A 89 20.71 -2.10 13.08
C PHE A 89 21.44 -1.84 14.40
N PHE A 90 20.89 -0.99 15.28
CA PHE A 90 21.49 -0.71 16.59
C PHE A 90 21.23 -1.79 17.65
N THR A 91 20.24 -2.66 17.42
CA THR A 91 19.80 -3.66 18.40
C THR A 91 20.34 -5.06 18.13
N SER A 92 20.64 -5.38 16.86
CA SER A 92 20.98 -6.74 16.42
C SER A 92 22.31 -7.28 16.97
N ASN A 93 23.19 -6.42 17.50
CA ASN A 93 24.52 -6.81 17.98
C ASN A 93 24.57 -7.33 19.43
N LYS A 94 23.45 -7.42 20.15
CA LYS A 94 23.49 -7.62 21.62
C LYS A 94 22.87 -8.91 22.18
N GLN A 95 22.00 -9.65 21.46
CA GLN A 95 21.27 -10.82 22.02
C GLN A 95 20.61 -11.70 20.94
N LYS A 96 20.20 -12.93 21.31
CA LYS A 96 19.41 -13.87 20.49
C LYS A 96 17.98 -13.32 20.24
N THR A 97 17.85 -12.35 19.33
CA THR A 97 16.58 -11.68 18.98
C THR A 97 16.14 -12.05 17.57
N LYS A 98 14.85 -12.40 17.41
CA LYS A 98 14.20 -12.62 16.11
C LYS A 98 13.33 -11.42 15.75
N PHE A 99 13.39 -10.98 14.50
CA PHE A 99 12.55 -9.90 13.96
C PHE A 99 11.68 -10.45 12.84
N LYS A 100 10.36 -10.36 12.96
CA LYS A 100 9.44 -10.89 11.93
C LYS A 100 9.31 -9.96 10.73
N CYS A 101 9.20 -8.65 10.96
CA CYS A 101 9.03 -7.65 9.93
C CYS A 101 9.91 -6.43 10.18
N ILE A 102 10.81 -6.14 9.25
CA ILE A 102 11.69 -4.97 9.29
C ILE A 102 11.24 -4.02 8.18
N GLU A 103 10.97 -2.78 8.57
CA GLU A 103 10.53 -1.69 7.70
C GLU A 103 11.68 -0.76 7.37
N TYR A 104 11.75 -0.32 6.12
CA TYR A 104 12.66 0.73 5.69
C TYR A 104 11.90 2.05 5.57
N THR A 105 12.26 3.01 6.43
CA THR A 105 11.57 4.29 6.57
C THR A 105 12.31 5.43 5.88
N LEU A 106 11.67 6.59 5.73
CA LEU A 106 12.33 7.80 5.23
C LEU A 106 13.63 8.13 6.02
N ASN A 107 13.60 8.00 7.35
CA ASN A 107 14.78 8.20 8.18
C ASN A 107 15.89 7.19 7.89
N ASP A 108 15.54 5.94 7.57
CA ASP A 108 16.51 4.93 7.14
C ASP A 108 17.11 5.29 5.78
N ARG A 109 16.28 5.74 4.83
CA ARG A 109 16.77 6.22 3.53
C ARG A 109 17.70 7.42 3.65
N MET A 110 17.42 8.36 4.54
CA MET A 110 18.30 9.52 4.79
C MET A 110 19.68 9.08 5.32
N LYS A 111 19.74 7.98 6.08
CA LYS A 111 20.99 7.46 6.68
C LYS A 111 21.75 6.50 5.77
N PHE A 112 21.04 5.60 5.09
CA PHE A 112 21.61 4.47 4.36
C PHE A 112 21.41 4.56 2.83
N GLY A 113 20.65 5.55 2.36
CA GLY A 113 20.40 5.80 0.95
C GLY A 113 19.32 4.91 0.33
N ASN A 114 19.35 4.76 -0.99
CA ASN A 114 18.38 3.98 -1.77
C ASN A 114 18.76 2.48 -1.93
N LYS A 115 19.80 2.02 -1.24
CA LYS A 115 20.24 0.62 -1.25
C LYS A 115 19.45 -0.15 -0.20
N ILE A 116 18.48 -0.94 -0.63
CA ILE A 116 17.54 -1.63 0.27
C ILE A 116 18.09 -3.00 0.68
N PRO A 117 18.34 -3.25 1.98
CA PRO A 117 18.80 -4.55 2.45
C PRO A 117 17.79 -5.68 2.18
N LYS A 118 18.27 -6.88 1.86
CA LYS A 118 17.42 -8.08 1.61
C LYS A 118 16.53 -8.52 2.78
N LEU A 119 16.81 -8.05 4.01
CA LEU A 119 16.02 -8.36 5.20
C LEU A 119 14.76 -7.49 5.35
N ILE A 120 14.68 -6.37 4.62
CA ILE A 120 13.54 -5.45 4.67
C ILE A 120 12.33 -6.14 4.07
N LYS A 121 11.21 -6.15 4.77
CA LYS A 121 9.94 -6.69 4.26
C LYS A 121 8.92 -5.63 3.94
N SER A 122 9.10 -4.39 4.40
CA SER A 122 8.11 -3.33 4.21
C SER A 122 8.77 -1.98 3.93
N PHE A 123 8.11 -1.17 3.11
CA PHE A 123 8.44 0.24 2.96
C PHE A 123 7.53 1.09 3.84
N GLY A 124 8.14 2.05 4.53
CA GLY A 124 7.44 2.98 5.41
C GLY A 124 6.72 4.09 4.67
N LYS A 125 6.01 4.92 5.44
CA LYS A 125 5.31 6.11 4.95
C LYS A 125 6.31 7.08 4.29
N GLU A 126 5.92 7.69 3.17
CA GLU A 126 6.66 8.76 2.48
C GLU A 126 8.12 8.42 2.12
N LEU A 127 8.51 7.14 2.13
CA LEU A 127 9.89 6.70 1.99
C LEU A 127 10.60 7.34 0.78
N PHE A 128 9.89 7.41 -0.32
CA PHE A 128 10.36 7.90 -1.61
C PHE A 128 9.58 9.12 -2.11
N ALA A 129 8.85 9.81 -1.22
CA ALA A 129 8.12 11.02 -1.59
C ALA A 129 9.04 12.06 -2.25
N ASP A 130 8.51 12.74 -3.26
CA ASP A 130 9.14 13.82 -4.04
C ASP A 130 10.49 13.44 -4.69
N SER A 131 10.75 12.15 -4.83
CA SER A 131 12.03 11.66 -5.33
C SER A 131 12.03 11.47 -6.86
N LYS A 132 13.19 11.76 -7.48
CA LYS A 132 13.45 11.45 -8.89
C LYS A 132 13.93 10.01 -9.08
N LEU A 133 13.35 9.05 -8.36
CA LEU A 133 13.79 7.67 -8.43
C LEU A 133 13.61 7.07 -9.81
N GLU A 134 14.61 6.31 -10.23
CA GLU A 134 14.56 5.53 -11.46
C GLU A 134 14.65 4.03 -11.16
N LYS A 135 15.43 3.63 -10.15
CA LYS A 135 15.60 2.22 -9.72
C LYS A 135 15.83 2.12 -8.22
N ILE A 136 15.36 1.03 -7.62
CA ILE A 136 15.69 0.61 -6.26
C ILE A 136 16.72 -0.51 -6.36
N ILE A 137 17.86 -0.38 -5.67
CA ILE A 137 18.96 -1.37 -5.76
C ILE A 137 18.92 -2.28 -4.51
N PRO A 138 18.68 -3.59 -4.66
CA PRO A 138 18.81 -4.54 -3.55
C PRO A 138 20.27 -4.60 -3.08
N CYS A 139 20.50 -4.63 -1.77
CA CYS A 139 21.85 -4.72 -1.19
C CYS A 139 21.93 -5.83 -0.13
N SER A 140 23.14 -6.30 0.14
CA SER A 140 23.41 -7.31 1.16
C SER A 140 22.92 -6.84 2.55
N PRO A 141 22.54 -7.77 3.44
CA PRO A 141 21.93 -7.45 4.74
C PRO A 141 22.84 -6.64 5.69
N ARG A 142 24.14 -6.50 5.37
CA ARG A 142 25.07 -5.61 6.06
C ARG A 142 25.55 -4.56 5.07
N PRO A 143 25.22 -3.27 5.24
CA PRO A 143 25.96 -2.23 4.52
C PRO A 143 27.44 -2.42 4.83
N HIS A 144 28.30 -2.41 3.81
CA HIS A 144 29.76 -2.47 3.99
C HIS A 144 30.17 -1.44 5.06
N CYS A 145 31.08 -1.84 5.96
CA CYS A 145 31.61 -1.06 7.09
C CYS A 145 32.06 0.38 6.79
N SER A 146 32.16 0.79 5.53
CA SER A 146 32.55 2.15 5.14
C SER A 146 31.55 3.24 5.54
N ILE A 147 30.24 2.92 5.69
CA ILE A 147 29.24 3.91 6.15
C ILE A 147 29.38 4.19 7.65
N ILE A 148 29.84 3.20 8.44
CA ILE A 148 30.01 3.32 9.90
C ILE A 148 31.15 4.30 10.22
N ASN A 149 32.22 4.30 9.42
CA ASN A 149 33.35 5.21 9.63
C ASN A 149 32.99 6.68 9.35
N ASN A 150 32.11 6.96 8.38
CA ASN A 150 31.68 8.33 8.08
C ASN A 150 30.68 8.88 9.11
N LEU A 151 29.81 8.04 9.69
CA LEU A 151 28.90 8.46 10.75
C LEU A 151 29.63 8.73 12.07
N ASN A 152 30.63 7.93 12.41
CA ASN A 152 31.48 8.20 13.58
C ASN A 152 32.32 9.46 13.39
N ASN A 153 32.86 9.71 12.20
CA ASN A 153 33.62 10.93 11.91
C ASN A 153 32.73 12.19 11.91
N ASN A 154 31.47 12.10 11.49
CA ASN A 154 30.55 13.24 11.51
C ASN A 154 30.02 13.59 12.91
N ILE A 155 29.99 12.63 13.84
CA ILE A 155 29.65 12.89 15.26
C ILE A 155 30.87 13.42 16.04
N LEU A 156 32.08 13.00 15.68
CA LEU A 156 33.33 13.55 16.23
C LEU A 156 33.62 14.97 15.72
N ASN A 157 33.20 15.30 14.49
CA ASN A 157 33.40 16.63 13.91
C ASN A 157 32.31 17.66 14.28
N SER A 158 31.26 17.27 15.02
CA SER A 158 30.23 18.22 15.51
C SER A 158 30.49 18.74 16.93
N VAL A 159 31.66 18.46 17.51
CA VAL A 159 32.06 18.97 18.85
C VAL A 159 33.07 20.12 18.76
N ASN A 160 33.69 20.41 17.60
CA ASN A 160 34.64 21.52 17.48
C ASN A 160 34.22 22.56 16.43
N GLU A 161 33.89 23.72 17.00
CA GLU A 161 34.07 25.08 16.48
C GLU A 161 33.08 25.68 15.47
N ASN A 162 32.74 26.92 15.84
CA ASN A 162 31.80 27.85 15.25
C ASN A 162 32.53 28.74 14.19
N PRO A 163 31.84 29.66 13.49
CA PRO A 163 31.81 29.71 12.03
C PRO A 163 32.70 30.81 11.44
N GLN A 164 33.04 30.73 10.13
CA GLN A 164 33.15 31.89 9.23
C GLN A 164 33.00 31.54 7.74
N LEU A 165 32.47 32.52 7.00
CA LEU A 165 32.13 32.60 5.57
C LEU A 165 33.29 32.22 4.63
N ASN A 166 33.00 31.61 3.47
CA ASN A 166 33.22 32.27 2.16
C ASN A 166 32.81 31.45 0.92
N HIS A 167 32.55 32.23 -0.13
CA HIS A 167 32.03 31.92 -1.46
C HIS A 167 32.95 31.07 -2.38
N SER A 168 32.27 30.32 -3.27
CA SER A 168 32.57 30.09 -4.71
C SER A 168 33.82 29.28 -5.13
N LYS A 169 33.59 28.19 -5.88
CA LYS A 169 33.80 28.07 -7.35
C LYS A 169 33.80 26.59 -7.77
N HIS A 170 32.95 26.27 -8.74
CA HIS A 170 32.98 25.02 -9.50
C HIS A 170 34.14 25.06 -10.50
N GLN A 171 34.92 23.98 -10.58
CA GLN A 171 35.81 23.71 -11.70
C GLN A 171 35.68 22.23 -12.07
N SER A 172 35.21 21.99 -13.29
CA SER A 172 35.05 20.70 -13.95
C SER A 172 36.35 20.29 -14.64
N VAL A 173 36.74 19.02 -14.53
CA VAL A 173 37.78 18.41 -15.38
C VAL A 173 37.14 17.24 -16.13
N SER A 174 37.17 17.34 -17.46
CA SER A 174 36.74 16.33 -18.42
C SER A 174 37.91 15.43 -18.79
N LEU A 175 37.66 14.13 -18.99
CA LEU A 175 38.57 13.22 -19.69
C LEU A 175 37.75 12.42 -20.71
N ASN A 176 37.97 12.75 -21.98
CA ASN A 176 37.52 12.03 -23.16
C ASN A 176 38.31 10.73 -23.32
N LEU A 177 37.64 9.67 -23.79
CA LEU A 177 38.21 8.62 -24.64
C LEU A 177 37.07 8.09 -25.54
N GLN A 178 37.20 8.29 -26.85
CA GLN A 178 36.41 7.60 -27.88
C GLN A 178 36.88 6.13 -28.02
N PRO A 179 36.13 5.28 -28.74
CA PRO A 179 36.53 5.01 -30.13
C PRO A 179 35.37 4.87 -31.13
N ASP A 180 35.71 5.18 -32.38
CA ASP A 180 34.95 4.93 -33.61
C ASP A 180 34.80 3.44 -33.93
N PHE A 181 33.70 3.04 -34.58
CA PHE A 181 33.66 2.24 -35.82
C PHE A 181 32.20 2.14 -36.31
N LEU A 182 31.99 2.47 -37.59
CA LEU A 182 30.74 2.36 -38.35
C LEU A 182 30.57 0.94 -38.91
N GLU A 183 29.34 0.42 -38.89
CA GLU A 183 28.76 -0.28 -40.05
C GLU A 183 27.22 -0.37 -39.93
N ASP A 184 26.57 0.01 -41.02
CA ASP A 184 25.12 0.03 -41.23
C ASP A 184 24.51 -1.38 -41.35
N SER A 185 23.34 -1.59 -40.75
CA SER A 185 22.24 -2.28 -41.43
C SER A 185 20.92 -2.03 -40.70
N ALA A 186 19.92 -1.60 -41.47
CA ALA A 186 18.56 -1.36 -41.02
C ALA A 186 17.92 -2.65 -40.51
N ASN A 187 17.52 -2.65 -39.23
CA ASN A 187 16.57 -3.60 -38.67
C ASN A 187 15.54 -2.80 -37.87
N GLU A 188 14.26 -3.02 -38.17
CA GLU A 188 13.16 -2.50 -37.34
C GLU A 188 13.33 -3.00 -35.89
N PRO A 189 13.21 -2.14 -34.86
CA PRO A 189 13.44 -2.57 -33.50
C PRO A 189 12.30 -3.48 -33.02
N THR A 190 12.65 -4.72 -32.70
CA THR A 190 11.79 -5.73 -32.09
C THR A 190 11.28 -5.26 -30.71
N ASP A 191 10.14 -5.80 -30.27
CA ASP A 191 9.44 -5.38 -29.04
C ASP A 191 10.28 -5.41 -27.75
N GLN A 192 11.44 -6.10 -27.75
CA GLN A 192 12.39 -6.13 -26.65
C GLN A 192 13.25 -4.85 -26.54
N GLN A 193 13.52 -4.15 -27.64
CA GLN A 193 14.28 -2.88 -27.63
C GLN A 193 13.43 -1.67 -27.19
N LYS A 194 12.09 -1.79 -27.16
CA LYS A 194 11.19 -0.75 -26.64
C LYS A 194 11.09 -0.73 -25.10
N GLU A 195 11.58 -1.76 -24.41
CA GLU A 195 11.55 -1.82 -22.94
C GLU A 195 12.74 -1.13 -22.26
N GLU A 196 13.90 -1.04 -22.91
CA GLU A 196 15.14 -0.52 -22.30
C GLU A 196 15.11 0.98 -21.98
N ASN A 197 14.24 1.77 -22.62
CA ASN A 197 14.09 3.21 -22.38
C ASN A 197 12.98 3.58 -21.38
N LYS A 198 12.26 2.61 -20.79
CA LYS A 198 11.23 2.89 -19.79
C LYS A 198 11.87 3.00 -18.40
N LYS A 199 11.63 4.11 -17.68
CA LYS A 199 12.00 4.25 -16.26
C LYS A 199 11.10 3.34 -15.43
N PHE A 200 11.55 2.10 -15.29
CA PHE A 200 10.86 0.99 -14.66
C PHE A 200 11.20 0.90 -13.18
N LEU A 201 10.18 1.05 -12.32
CA LEU A 201 10.33 0.78 -10.90
C LEU A 201 10.34 -0.73 -10.65
N GLN A 202 11.53 -1.29 -10.42
CA GLN A 202 11.66 -2.66 -9.91
C GLN A 202 11.70 -2.64 -8.38
N ILE A 203 10.60 -3.06 -7.76
CA ILE A 203 10.58 -3.30 -6.31
C ILE A 203 11.21 -4.67 -6.05
N PRO A 204 12.13 -4.81 -5.07
CA PRO A 204 12.72 -6.10 -4.73
C PRO A 204 11.63 -7.14 -4.40
N SER A 205 11.80 -8.37 -4.89
CA SER A 205 10.74 -9.38 -4.82
C SER A 205 10.33 -9.73 -3.39
N HIS A 206 11.21 -9.57 -2.40
CA HIS A 206 10.98 -9.94 -1.00
C HIS A 206 10.18 -8.90 -0.19
N ILE A 207 9.81 -7.77 -0.79
CA ILE A 207 8.96 -6.75 -0.14
C ILE A 207 7.50 -7.22 -0.12
N GLN A 208 6.87 -7.11 1.04
CA GLN A 208 5.51 -7.58 1.32
C GLN A 208 4.49 -6.44 1.45
N SER A 209 4.92 -5.24 1.83
CA SER A 209 4.02 -4.08 1.97
C SER A 209 4.65 -2.76 1.54
N ILE A 210 3.84 -1.88 0.96
CA ILE A 210 4.21 -0.50 0.62
C ILE A 210 3.43 0.46 1.51
N GLY A 211 4.11 1.36 2.21
CA GLY A 211 3.50 2.33 3.11
C GLY A 211 2.72 3.43 2.40
N SER A 212 1.98 4.21 3.19
CA SER A 212 1.19 5.35 2.67
C SER A 212 2.10 6.42 2.08
N ASP A 213 1.67 7.04 0.98
CA ASP A 213 2.40 8.09 0.27
C ASP A 213 3.85 7.71 -0.09
N CYS A 214 4.17 6.41 -0.14
CA CYS A 214 5.53 5.92 -0.28
C CYS A 214 6.23 6.49 -1.52
N PHE A 215 5.54 6.59 -2.65
CA PHE A 215 6.05 7.17 -3.90
C PHE A 215 5.30 8.46 -4.28
N LEU A 216 4.79 9.22 -3.31
CA LEU A 216 4.12 10.49 -3.55
C LEU A 216 4.97 11.40 -4.46
N ASN A 217 4.34 12.00 -5.47
CA ASN A 217 4.98 12.96 -6.41
C ASN A 217 6.24 12.41 -7.12
N CYS A 218 6.39 11.09 -7.27
CA CYS A 218 7.53 10.52 -8.01
C CYS A 218 7.40 10.77 -9.52
N SER A 219 7.87 11.93 -9.97
CA SER A 219 7.69 12.44 -11.34
C SER A 219 8.52 11.72 -12.41
N SER A 220 9.47 10.86 -12.02
CA SER A 220 10.35 10.14 -12.94
C SER A 220 9.81 8.76 -13.34
N LEU A 221 8.88 8.18 -12.57
CA LEU A 221 8.40 6.82 -12.80
C LEU A 221 7.46 6.79 -14.01
N THR A 222 7.72 5.88 -14.96
CA THR A 222 6.86 5.69 -16.14
C THR A 222 6.13 4.36 -16.15
N PHE A 223 6.70 3.34 -15.51
CA PHE A 223 6.16 1.99 -15.44
C PHE A 223 6.35 1.43 -14.03
N ILE A 224 5.29 0.88 -13.45
CA ILE A 224 5.34 0.26 -12.12
C ILE A 224 4.87 -1.19 -12.22
N LYS A 225 5.71 -2.14 -11.77
CA LYS A 225 5.36 -3.55 -11.61
C LYS A 225 5.59 -3.98 -10.17
N LEU A 226 4.51 -4.36 -9.51
CA LEU A 226 4.59 -4.92 -8.17
C LEU A 226 4.89 -6.42 -8.26
N SER A 227 5.71 -6.93 -7.34
CA SER A 227 5.92 -8.38 -7.18
C SER A 227 4.69 -9.00 -6.51
N ASN A 228 4.46 -10.29 -6.77
CA ASN A 228 3.35 -11.02 -6.15
C ASN A 228 3.50 -11.20 -4.64
N GLU A 229 4.68 -10.98 -4.06
CA GLU A 229 4.88 -11.00 -2.60
C GLU A 229 4.22 -9.81 -1.90
N ILE A 230 3.91 -8.72 -2.62
CA ILE A 230 3.25 -7.55 -2.04
C ILE A 230 1.78 -7.89 -1.79
N THR A 231 1.38 -7.89 -0.52
CA THR A 231 0.00 -8.14 -0.08
C THR A 231 -0.72 -6.87 0.36
N GLU A 232 0.02 -5.81 0.68
CA GLU A 232 -0.53 -4.58 1.28
C GLU A 232 0.01 -3.31 0.60
N LEU A 233 -0.90 -2.36 0.34
CA LEU A 233 -0.61 -1.02 -0.16
C LEU A 233 -1.21 0.03 0.78
N GLY A 234 -0.43 1.07 1.08
CA GLY A 234 -0.89 2.21 1.86
C GLY A 234 -1.60 3.26 1.01
N ASN A 235 -2.34 4.15 1.70
CA ASN A 235 -3.07 5.24 1.06
C ASN A 235 -2.13 6.13 0.26
N GLY A 236 -2.51 6.50 -0.96
CA GLY A 236 -1.70 7.41 -1.77
C GLY A 236 -0.33 6.87 -2.18
N ALA A 237 -0.09 5.55 -2.11
CA ALA A 237 1.24 4.98 -2.33
C ALA A 237 1.90 5.42 -3.66
N PHE A 238 1.11 5.72 -4.71
CA PHE A 238 1.57 6.26 -5.99
C PHE A 238 0.87 7.57 -6.37
N LYS A 239 0.41 8.34 -5.37
CA LYS A 239 -0.28 9.61 -5.60
C LYS A 239 0.62 10.59 -6.35
N ASN A 240 0.05 11.30 -7.33
CA ASN A 240 0.70 12.29 -8.18
C ASN A 240 1.96 11.79 -8.90
N CYS A 241 2.07 10.48 -9.16
CA CYS A 241 3.10 9.92 -10.04
C CYS A 241 2.75 10.24 -11.51
N ALA A 242 2.84 11.52 -11.89
CA ALA A 242 2.20 12.07 -13.09
C ALA A 242 2.64 11.43 -14.42
N LYS A 243 3.82 10.79 -14.48
CA LYS A 243 4.36 10.14 -15.68
C LYS A 243 4.11 8.62 -15.75
N VAL A 244 3.53 8.02 -14.70
CA VAL A 244 3.24 6.58 -14.72
C VAL A 244 2.16 6.32 -15.75
N SER A 245 2.50 5.55 -16.75
CA SER A 245 1.60 5.18 -17.87
C SER A 245 1.02 3.79 -17.71
N HIS A 246 1.79 2.88 -17.09
CA HIS A 246 1.43 1.48 -16.91
C HIS A 246 1.64 1.07 -15.45
N LEU A 247 0.61 0.47 -14.86
CA LEU A 247 0.64 -0.07 -13.51
C LEU A 247 0.21 -1.53 -13.51
N ILE A 248 1.09 -2.42 -13.07
CA ILE A 248 0.79 -3.84 -12.83
C ILE A 248 0.79 -4.08 -11.33
N LEU A 249 -0.39 -4.35 -10.79
CA LEU A 249 -0.59 -4.66 -9.37
C LEU A 249 -0.23 -6.12 -9.08
N SER A 250 0.09 -6.40 -7.82
CA SER A 250 0.34 -7.76 -7.33
C SER A 250 -0.93 -8.60 -7.36
N THR A 251 -0.84 -9.87 -7.75
CA THR A 251 -1.99 -10.80 -7.77
C THR A 251 -2.59 -11.07 -6.38
N ASN A 252 -1.83 -10.82 -5.31
CA ASN A 252 -2.22 -11.13 -3.94
C ASN A 252 -2.91 -9.96 -3.21
N ILE A 253 -3.10 -8.81 -3.89
CA ILE A 253 -3.82 -7.67 -3.33
C ILE A 253 -5.33 -7.90 -3.48
N THR A 254 -6.06 -7.82 -2.37
CA THR A 254 -7.52 -7.98 -2.32
C THR A 254 -8.27 -6.65 -2.17
N SER A 255 -7.60 -5.56 -1.79
CA SER A 255 -8.20 -4.24 -1.63
C SER A 255 -7.24 -3.14 -2.05
N LEU A 256 -7.71 -2.17 -2.84
CA LEU A 256 -6.93 -0.98 -3.18
C LEU A 256 -7.24 0.15 -2.20
N PRO A 257 -6.22 0.79 -1.60
CA PRO A 257 -6.42 1.83 -0.61
C PRO A 257 -6.90 3.14 -1.25
N PRO A 258 -7.48 4.05 -0.44
CA PRO A 258 -7.83 5.39 -0.90
C PRO A 258 -6.67 6.15 -1.54
N THR A 259 -6.97 6.96 -2.55
CA THR A 259 -6.05 7.86 -3.26
C THR A 259 -4.83 7.19 -3.92
N LEU A 260 -4.81 5.85 -4.04
CA LEU A 260 -3.66 5.05 -4.49
C LEU A 260 -2.86 5.67 -5.65
N CYS A 261 -3.57 6.05 -6.72
CA CYS A 261 -3.05 6.66 -7.95
C CYS A 261 -3.74 8.00 -8.26
N TYR A 262 -4.19 8.73 -7.22
CA TYR A 262 -4.77 10.06 -7.41
C TYR A 262 -3.81 10.96 -8.19
N GLY A 263 -4.26 11.62 -9.25
CA GLY A 263 -3.43 12.56 -10.03
C GLY A 263 -2.34 11.89 -10.88
N CYS A 264 -2.45 10.60 -11.16
CA CYS A 264 -1.58 9.92 -12.14
C CYS A 264 -2.05 10.22 -13.58
N HIS A 265 -1.87 11.46 -14.02
CA HIS A 265 -2.42 11.96 -15.30
C HIS A 265 -2.06 11.13 -16.53
N SER A 266 -0.86 10.53 -16.57
CA SER A 266 -0.40 9.71 -17.72
C SER A 266 -0.89 8.26 -17.70
N LEU A 267 -1.55 7.81 -16.62
CA LEU A 267 -1.91 6.40 -16.44
C LEU A 267 -2.97 5.99 -17.46
N SER A 268 -2.58 5.11 -18.39
CA SER A 268 -3.43 4.63 -19.47
C SER A 268 -3.75 3.14 -19.38
N GLN A 269 -2.90 2.37 -18.70
CA GLN A 269 -3.07 0.92 -18.53
C GLN A 269 -2.89 0.48 -17.08
N ILE A 270 -3.83 -0.33 -16.60
CA ILE A 270 -3.80 -0.92 -15.26
C ILE A 270 -4.11 -2.41 -15.39
N SER A 271 -3.25 -3.25 -14.82
CA SER A 271 -3.54 -4.68 -14.61
C SER A 271 -3.98 -4.89 -13.16
N PHE A 272 -5.26 -5.19 -12.98
CA PHE A 272 -5.86 -5.44 -11.67
C PHE A 272 -5.62 -6.87 -11.18
N PRO A 273 -5.52 -7.10 -9.86
CA PRO A 273 -5.48 -8.45 -9.30
C PRO A 273 -6.77 -9.22 -9.61
N PRO A 274 -6.71 -10.52 -9.92
CA PRO A 274 -7.90 -11.29 -10.30
C PRO A 274 -8.93 -11.45 -9.16
N TYR A 275 -8.47 -11.43 -7.91
CA TYR A 275 -9.30 -11.59 -6.72
C TYR A 275 -9.53 -10.26 -5.97
N LEU A 276 -9.48 -9.14 -6.69
CA LEU A 276 -9.70 -7.83 -6.09
C LEU A 276 -11.15 -7.67 -5.63
N VAL A 277 -11.35 -7.33 -4.36
CA VAL A 277 -12.66 -7.22 -3.72
C VAL A 277 -13.14 -5.78 -3.63
N SER A 278 -12.24 -4.81 -3.43
CA SER A 278 -12.62 -3.41 -3.27
C SER A 278 -11.62 -2.41 -3.82
N ILE A 279 -12.15 -1.25 -4.24
CA ILE A 279 -11.40 -0.07 -4.66
C ILE A 279 -11.74 1.07 -3.71
N GLY A 280 -10.75 1.68 -3.08
CA GLY A 280 -10.93 2.78 -2.13
C GLY A 280 -11.30 4.12 -2.77
N ASP A 281 -11.66 5.08 -1.92
CA ASP A 281 -12.06 6.42 -2.34
C ASP A 281 -10.93 7.13 -3.11
N ASN A 282 -11.27 7.85 -4.19
CA ASN A 282 -10.32 8.59 -5.01
C ASN A 282 -9.16 7.75 -5.59
N ALA A 283 -9.22 6.41 -5.58
CA ALA A 283 -8.08 5.55 -5.91
C ALA A 283 -7.46 5.83 -7.27
N PHE A 284 -8.26 6.20 -8.28
CA PHE A 284 -7.82 6.55 -9.63
C PHE A 284 -8.38 7.91 -10.08
N ALA A 285 -8.72 8.79 -9.14
CA ALA A 285 -9.21 10.12 -9.51
C ALA A 285 -8.12 10.91 -10.26
N GLN A 286 -8.54 11.70 -11.26
CA GLN A 286 -7.67 12.52 -12.11
C GLN A 286 -6.64 11.71 -12.93
N CYS A 287 -6.89 10.41 -13.18
CA CYS A 287 -6.16 9.63 -14.18
C CYS A 287 -6.65 9.99 -15.59
N THR A 288 -6.31 11.19 -16.06
CA THR A 288 -6.90 11.81 -17.26
C THR A 288 -6.66 11.03 -18.56
N ASN A 289 -5.62 10.21 -18.65
CA ASN A 289 -5.31 9.37 -19.82
C ASN A 289 -5.86 7.93 -19.74
N LEU A 290 -6.61 7.58 -18.71
CA LEU A 290 -7.17 6.25 -18.55
C LEU A 290 -8.34 6.06 -19.52
N VAL A 291 -8.13 5.29 -20.59
CA VAL A 291 -9.11 5.15 -21.70
C VAL A 291 -10.15 4.07 -21.42
N SER A 292 -9.73 2.96 -20.83
CA SER A 292 -10.60 1.83 -20.49
C SER A 292 -10.15 1.20 -19.19
N VAL A 293 -11.11 0.65 -18.45
CA VAL A 293 -10.86 -0.04 -17.19
C VAL A 293 -11.58 -1.38 -17.21
N GLN A 294 -10.81 -2.46 -17.17
CA GLN A 294 -11.33 -3.81 -17.03
C GLN A 294 -11.33 -4.19 -15.55
N LEU A 295 -12.49 -3.97 -14.91
CA LEU A 295 -12.69 -4.30 -13.50
C LEU A 295 -12.93 -5.81 -13.32
N PRO A 296 -12.22 -6.48 -12.39
CA PRO A 296 -12.55 -7.84 -11.98
C PRO A 296 -14.00 -7.95 -11.48
N GLN A 297 -14.68 -9.04 -11.85
CA GLN A 297 -16.06 -9.30 -11.42
C GLN A 297 -16.17 -9.67 -9.93
N THR A 298 -15.04 -9.92 -9.27
CA THR A 298 -14.90 -10.18 -7.83
C THR A 298 -15.09 -8.94 -6.96
N ILE A 299 -15.08 -7.73 -7.56
CA ILE A 299 -15.26 -6.47 -6.84
C ILE A 299 -16.69 -6.36 -6.32
N THR A 300 -16.82 -6.08 -5.03
CA THR A 300 -18.11 -5.85 -4.34
C THR A 300 -18.32 -4.39 -3.96
N SER A 301 -17.27 -3.56 -3.97
CA SER A 301 -17.35 -2.14 -3.62
C SER A 301 -16.34 -1.27 -4.37
N ILE A 302 -16.80 -0.09 -4.80
CA ILE A 302 -16.00 0.96 -5.43
C ILE A 302 -16.24 2.25 -4.66
N GLY A 303 -15.17 2.89 -4.17
CA GLY A 303 -15.24 4.08 -3.34
C GLY A 303 -15.79 5.32 -4.04
N SER A 304 -16.06 6.34 -3.22
CA SER A 304 -16.45 7.67 -3.68
C SER A 304 -15.31 8.28 -4.50
N PHE A 305 -15.64 9.02 -5.55
CA PHE A 305 -14.67 9.66 -6.46
C PHE A 305 -13.65 8.70 -7.12
N ALA A 306 -13.82 7.38 -7.05
CA ALA A 306 -12.77 6.43 -7.43
C ALA A 306 -12.20 6.63 -8.84
N PHE A 307 -13.02 7.07 -9.80
CA PHE A 307 -12.63 7.40 -11.18
C PHE A 307 -13.04 8.84 -11.56
N CYS A 308 -13.20 9.73 -10.57
CA CYS A 308 -13.56 11.13 -10.81
C CYS A 308 -12.49 11.83 -11.64
N GLY A 309 -12.85 12.53 -12.71
CA GLY A 309 -11.93 13.26 -13.57
C GLY A 309 -11.08 12.36 -14.49
N CYS A 310 -11.43 11.08 -14.66
CA CYS A 310 -10.86 10.23 -15.71
C CYS A 310 -11.40 10.68 -17.09
N SER A 311 -10.96 11.84 -17.55
CA SER A 311 -11.55 12.56 -18.69
C SER A 311 -11.52 11.79 -20.01
N SER A 312 -10.56 10.89 -20.20
CA SER A 312 -10.44 10.04 -21.40
C SER A 312 -11.17 8.70 -21.30
N LEU A 313 -11.79 8.39 -20.16
CA LEU A 313 -12.43 7.10 -19.92
C LEU A 313 -13.65 6.95 -20.81
N ARG A 314 -13.61 6.00 -21.75
CA ARG A 314 -14.64 5.82 -22.77
C ARG A 314 -15.72 4.83 -22.37
N SER A 315 -15.35 3.77 -21.69
CA SER A 315 -16.25 2.73 -21.21
C SER A 315 -15.71 2.06 -19.94
N VAL A 316 -16.64 1.59 -19.11
CA VAL A 316 -16.35 0.83 -17.89
C VAL A 316 -17.37 -0.29 -17.77
N ASN A 317 -16.89 -1.51 -17.57
CA ASN A 317 -17.75 -2.62 -17.18
C ASN A 317 -17.84 -2.61 -15.65
N ILE A 318 -18.96 -2.11 -15.12
CA ILE A 318 -19.20 -2.09 -13.67
C ILE A 318 -19.44 -3.54 -13.21
N PRO A 319 -18.73 -4.03 -12.16
CA PRO A 319 -18.97 -5.34 -11.58
C PRO A 319 -20.28 -5.38 -10.77
N CYS A 320 -20.66 -6.55 -10.26
CA CYS A 320 -21.89 -6.77 -9.49
C CYS A 320 -21.88 -6.08 -8.11
N ILE A 321 -21.93 -4.74 -8.09
CA ILE A 321 -21.97 -3.91 -6.87
C ILE A 321 -23.41 -3.49 -6.55
N ASN A 322 -23.65 -3.12 -5.29
CA ASN A 322 -24.99 -2.72 -4.82
C ASN A 322 -25.31 -1.23 -5.04
N LYS A 323 -24.27 -0.40 -5.15
CA LYS A 323 -24.37 1.07 -5.16
C LYS A 323 -23.24 1.68 -5.96
N ILE A 324 -23.57 2.71 -6.74
CA ILE A 324 -22.58 3.63 -7.33
C ILE A 324 -22.46 4.81 -6.39
N ASN A 325 -21.27 4.97 -5.80
CA ASN A 325 -21.00 5.94 -4.74
C ASN A 325 -20.89 7.38 -5.27
N PRO A 326 -20.86 8.38 -4.36
CA PRO A 326 -20.78 9.78 -4.73
C PRO A 326 -19.61 10.05 -5.68
N TYR A 327 -19.88 10.80 -6.76
CA TYR A 327 -18.89 11.26 -7.71
C TYR A 327 -18.02 10.18 -8.40
N THR A 328 -18.36 8.89 -8.31
CA THR A 328 -17.49 7.78 -8.77
C THR A 328 -16.99 7.97 -10.21
N PHE A 329 -17.83 8.44 -11.13
CA PHE A 329 -17.50 8.72 -12.54
C PHE A 329 -17.76 10.19 -12.90
N SER A 330 -17.74 11.10 -11.93
CA SER A 330 -17.91 12.53 -12.19
C SER A 330 -16.77 13.03 -13.09
N GLU A 331 -17.07 13.91 -14.04
CA GLU A 331 -16.10 14.52 -14.98
C GLU A 331 -15.39 13.51 -15.90
N CYS A 332 -15.97 12.33 -16.12
CA CYS A 332 -15.57 11.41 -17.18
C CYS A 332 -16.12 11.90 -18.54
N PHE A 333 -15.56 13.00 -19.06
CA PHE A 333 -16.07 13.71 -20.25
C PHE A 333 -16.20 12.82 -21.50
N SER A 334 -15.32 11.83 -21.67
CA SER A 334 -15.31 10.93 -22.83
C SER A 334 -16.15 9.65 -22.66
N LEU A 335 -16.82 9.47 -21.51
CA LEU A 335 -17.59 8.26 -21.24
C LEU A 335 -18.81 8.23 -22.16
N TYR A 336 -18.78 7.36 -23.18
CA TYR A 336 -19.79 7.35 -24.23
C TYR A 336 -20.89 6.31 -23.98
N GLN A 337 -20.53 5.21 -23.31
CA GLN A 337 -21.45 4.15 -22.97
C GLN A 337 -21.22 3.64 -21.55
N ILE A 338 -22.31 3.31 -20.86
CA ILE A 338 -22.23 2.57 -19.60
C ILE A 338 -23.43 1.65 -19.40
N SER A 339 -23.17 0.44 -18.91
CA SER A 339 -24.19 -0.52 -18.49
C SER A 339 -24.22 -0.59 -16.98
N ILE A 340 -25.37 -0.29 -16.37
CA ILE A 340 -25.55 -0.41 -14.92
C ILE A 340 -26.03 -1.82 -14.60
N PRO A 341 -25.29 -2.63 -13.82
CA PRO A 341 -25.70 -4.00 -13.53
C PRO A 341 -26.96 -4.05 -12.68
N SER A 342 -27.74 -5.12 -12.83
CA SER A 342 -29.02 -5.31 -12.12
C SER A 342 -28.87 -5.42 -10.60
N THR A 343 -27.65 -5.62 -10.09
CA THR A 343 -27.37 -5.59 -8.64
C THR A 343 -27.38 -4.19 -8.05
N VAL A 344 -27.25 -3.14 -8.87
CA VAL A 344 -27.20 -1.76 -8.38
C VAL A 344 -28.61 -1.29 -8.02
N THR A 345 -28.77 -0.89 -6.76
CA THR A 345 -30.05 -0.38 -6.23
C THR A 345 -30.04 1.14 -6.07
N SER A 346 -28.87 1.77 -6.10
CA SER A 346 -28.72 3.22 -5.90
C SER A 346 -27.56 3.83 -6.69
N ILE A 347 -27.80 5.02 -7.25
CA ILE A 347 -26.82 5.91 -7.87
C ILE A 347 -26.78 7.19 -7.04
N ASP A 348 -25.63 7.48 -6.42
CA ASP A 348 -25.50 8.60 -5.50
C ASP A 348 -25.26 9.96 -6.17
N VAL A 349 -25.18 10.98 -5.30
CA VAL A 349 -24.93 12.38 -5.65
C VAL A 349 -23.77 12.50 -6.64
N CYS A 350 -24.02 13.23 -7.73
CA CYS A 350 -23.04 13.55 -8.77
C CYS A 350 -22.30 12.34 -9.40
N ALA A 351 -22.79 11.10 -9.26
CA ALA A 351 -22.06 9.90 -9.70
C ALA A 351 -21.59 9.93 -11.16
N PHE A 352 -22.39 10.51 -12.07
CA PHE A 352 -22.09 10.72 -13.48
C PHE A 352 -22.16 12.20 -13.89
N LYS A 353 -21.95 13.12 -12.93
CA LYS A 353 -21.91 14.56 -13.22
C LYS A 353 -20.90 14.83 -14.33
N LYS A 354 -21.25 15.65 -15.31
CA LYS A 354 -20.39 16.07 -16.43
C LYS A 354 -19.92 14.92 -17.36
N CYS A 355 -20.64 13.81 -17.43
CA CYS A 355 -20.42 12.80 -18.48
C CYS A 355 -21.02 13.25 -19.82
N THR A 356 -20.45 14.29 -20.42
CA THR A 356 -21.04 15.03 -21.56
C THR A 356 -21.10 14.21 -22.86
N SER A 357 -20.24 13.21 -23.03
CA SER A 357 -20.24 12.34 -24.23
C SER A 357 -21.18 11.13 -24.10
N LEU A 358 -21.90 10.98 -22.98
CA LEU A 358 -22.73 9.81 -22.74
C LEU A 358 -23.91 9.79 -23.71
N THR A 359 -23.95 8.76 -24.56
CA THR A 359 -24.98 8.55 -25.59
C THR A 359 -25.73 7.23 -25.43
N GLN A 360 -25.18 6.31 -24.63
CA GLN A 360 -25.78 5.00 -24.36
C GLN A 360 -25.72 4.70 -22.87
N ILE A 361 -26.88 4.54 -22.24
CA ILE A 361 -26.98 4.08 -20.87
C ILE A 361 -28.08 3.03 -20.77
N ASN A 362 -27.80 1.96 -20.02
CA ASN A 362 -28.81 0.99 -19.66
C ASN A 362 -29.04 1.04 -18.15
N LEU A 363 -30.19 1.56 -17.73
CA LEU A 363 -30.65 1.54 -16.34
C LEU A 363 -31.51 0.30 -16.10
N CYS A 364 -31.17 -0.47 -15.06
CA CYS A 364 -31.93 -1.66 -14.67
C CYS A 364 -33.14 -1.31 -13.79
N SER A 365 -34.17 -2.17 -13.81
CA SER A 365 -35.40 -2.02 -13.00
C SER A 365 -35.18 -2.09 -11.48
N SER A 366 -34.02 -2.60 -11.05
CA SER A 366 -33.62 -2.69 -9.64
C SER A 366 -33.20 -1.34 -9.04
N LEU A 367 -33.01 -0.30 -9.84
CA LEU A 367 -32.63 1.04 -9.39
C LEU A 367 -33.81 1.73 -8.69
N VAL A 368 -33.69 1.94 -7.37
CA VAL A 368 -34.74 2.56 -6.55
C VAL A 368 -34.35 3.95 -6.07
N LYS A 369 -33.06 4.26 -5.96
CA LYS A 369 -32.58 5.52 -5.36
C LYS A 369 -31.64 6.29 -6.28
N PHE A 370 -31.96 7.56 -6.51
CA PHE A 370 -31.14 8.51 -7.24
C PHE A 370 -30.79 9.70 -6.35
N GLY A 371 -29.49 9.95 -6.19
CA GLY A 371 -28.95 11.13 -5.53
C GLY A 371 -28.98 12.37 -6.41
N ASP A 372 -28.76 13.52 -5.79
CA ASP A 372 -28.85 14.82 -6.45
C ASP A 372 -27.74 15.00 -7.50
N SER A 373 -28.06 15.68 -8.60
CA SER A 373 -27.14 15.96 -9.70
C SER A 373 -26.44 14.73 -10.30
N CYS A 374 -26.94 13.51 -10.08
CA CYS A 374 -26.26 12.27 -10.48
C CYS A 374 -26.01 12.16 -11.99
N PHE A 375 -26.82 12.85 -12.82
CA PHE A 375 -26.68 12.98 -14.26
C PHE A 375 -26.59 14.46 -14.71
N TYR A 376 -26.17 15.37 -13.84
CA TYR A 376 -26.01 16.78 -14.20
C TYR A 376 -25.04 16.93 -15.39
N GLN A 377 -25.43 17.68 -16.42
CA GLN A 377 -24.69 17.84 -17.68
C GLN A 377 -24.47 16.54 -18.49
N CYS A 378 -25.27 15.49 -18.24
CA CYS A 378 -25.49 14.43 -19.23
C CYS A 378 -26.53 14.87 -20.26
N HIS A 379 -26.51 14.28 -21.46
CA HIS A 379 -27.46 14.63 -22.50
C HIS A 379 -28.89 14.15 -22.14
N TYR A 380 -29.78 15.06 -21.73
CA TYR A 380 -31.10 14.73 -21.17
C TYR A 380 -31.97 13.80 -22.05
N ARG A 381 -31.87 13.88 -23.39
CA ARG A 381 -32.63 13.00 -24.31
C ARG A 381 -32.28 11.52 -24.15
N LEU A 382 -31.13 11.20 -23.56
CA LEU A 382 -30.72 9.84 -23.22
C LEU A 382 -31.69 9.18 -22.23
N PHE A 383 -32.39 9.99 -21.43
CA PHE A 383 -33.22 9.52 -20.33
C PHE A 383 -34.72 9.58 -20.61
N LYS A 384 -35.13 9.88 -21.85
CA LYS A 384 -36.54 10.10 -22.23
C LYS A 384 -37.46 8.91 -21.91
N ASP A 385 -36.90 7.69 -21.91
CA ASP A 385 -37.63 6.43 -21.71
C ASP A 385 -37.61 5.99 -20.22
N TYR A 386 -36.99 6.78 -19.33
CA TYR A 386 -36.89 6.49 -17.91
C TYR A 386 -37.63 7.54 -17.06
N ILE A 387 -38.31 7.09 -16.00
CA ILE A 387 -38.94 7.98 -15.02
C ILE A 387 -37.89 8.32 -13.96
N LEU A 388 -37.26 9.49 -14.09
CA LEU A 388 -36.21 9.96 -13.18
C LEU A 388 -36.60 11.27 -12.49
N PRO A 389 -36.27 11.45 -11.19
CA PRO A 389 -36.48 12.72 -10.50
C PRO A 389 -35.71 13.88 -11.16
N GLU A 390 -36.31 15.07 -11.27
CA GLU A 390 -35.64 16.26 -11.84
C GLU A 390 -34.32 16.60 -11.17
N ARG A 391 -34.21 16.36 -9.86
CA ARG A 391 -33.00 16.58 -9.06
C ARG A 391 -31.78 15.84 -9.62
N CYS A 392 -31.96 14.78 -10.41
CA CYS A 392 -30.86 14.07 -11.07
C CYS A 392 -30.10 14.96 -12.07
N PHE A 393 -30.75 15.99 -12.61
CA PHE A 393 -30.27 16.80 -13.74
C PHE A 393 -30.00 18.26 -13.39
N ILE A 394 -30.32 18.70 -12.17
CA ILE A 394 -30.16 20.08 -11.71
C ILE A 394 -28.82 20.24 -11.00
N ASN A 395 -28.23 21.43 -11.07
CA ASN A 395 -27.06 21.79 -10.25
C ASN A 395 -27.52 22.35 -8.90
N TYR A 396 -27.13 21.73 -7.81
CA TYR A 396 -27.41 22.20 -6.45
C TYR A 396 -26.19 22.88 -5.81
N ASN A 397 -25.41 23.63 -6.61
CA ASN A 397 -24.17 24.32 -6.21
C ASN A 397 -24.22 24.90 -4.80
#